data_AF-A0A1E4AUE8-F1
#
_entry.id   AF-A0A1E4AUE8-F1
#
_cell.length_a   1.000
_cell.length_b   1.000
_cell.length_c   1.000
_cell.angle_alpha   90.00
_cell.angle_beta   90.00
_cell.angle_gamma   90.00
#
_symmetry.space_group_name_H-M   'P 1'
#
loop_
_entity.id
_entity.type
_entity.pdbx_description
1 polymer ?
#
loop_
_entity_poly.entity_id
_entity_poly.type
_entity_poly.pdbx_seq_one_letter_code
_entity_poly.pdbx_strand_id
1 'polypeptide(L)'
;MQAQEEKNRLSVSEARADIGRTLKIEPKLTEIYLFTTAPDDLTLDKLAIEIRQEQANLGRAVQVHIWGLDKLQRRIRLYADAVRAFDPDYSASTDELIELGRENLEVGRETAAEFAAVRAGQQVMAGNVEQILAIVRSVDRGSGAALDRVIRSSPIPPLSPTPSS
;
A
#
# COMPACT_ATOMS: atom_id res chain seq x y z
N MET A 1 29.48 -31.26 -7.64
CA MET A 1 29.05 -30.39 -6.53
C MET A 1 27.53 -30.25 -6.44
N GLN A 2 26.80 -30.04 -7.55
CA GLN A 2 25.33 -29.91 -7.55
C GLN A 2 24.55 -31.07 -6.88
N ALA A 3 24.96 -32.33 -7.07
CA ALA A 3 24.28 -33.48 -6.46
C ALA A 3 24.39 -33.54 -4.91
N GLN A 4 25.40 -32.90 -4.32
CA GLN A 4 25.57 -32.85 -2.86
C GLN A 4 24.68 -31.76 -2.24
N GLU A 5 24.44 -30.66 -2.97
CA GLU A 5 23.54 -29.58 -2.56
C GLU A 5 22.08 -30.03 -2.56
N GLU A 6 21.65 -30.78 -3.57
CA GLU A 6 20.29 -31.35 -3.62
C GLU A 6 20.01 -32.30 -2.46
N LYS A 7 21.00 -33.10 -2.06
CA LYS A 7 20.89 -34.02 -0.91
C LYS A 7 20.75 -33.29 0.43
N ASN A 8 21.19 -32.04 0.52
CA ASN A 8 21.17 -31.25 1.76
C ASN A 8 19.93 -30.36 1.90
N ARG A 9 19.03 -30.35 0.91
CA ARG A 9 17.77 -29.60 0.96
C ARG A 9 16.70 -30.46 1.63
N LEU A 10 15.85 -29.80 2.42
CA LEU A 10 14.69 -30.46 3.03
C LEU A 10 13.75 -30.97 1.93
N SER A 11 13.52 -32.28 1.89
CA SER A 11 12.59 -32.88 0.95
C SER A 11 11.13 -32.79 1.42
N VAL A 12 10.20 -32.91 0.47
CA VAL A 12 8.75 -32.92 0.74
C VAL A 12 8.36 -34.07 1.68
N SER A 13 8.98 -35.25 1.54
CA SER A 13 8.68 -36.41 2.37
C SER A 13 9.16 -36.21 3.81
N GLU A 14 10.35 -35.64 4.01
CA GLU A 14 10.87 -35.30 5.33
C GLU A 14 10.00 -34.25 6.01
N ALA A 15 9.67 -33.16 5.29
CA ALA A 15 8.80 -32.11 5.81
C ALA A 15 7.41 -32.66 6.21
N ARG A 16 6.82 -33.53 5.39
CA ARG A 16 5.52 -34.16 5.68
C ARG A 16 5.61 -35.10 6.89
N ALA A 17 6.71 -35.85 7.02
CA ALA A 17 6.94 -36.72 8.18
C ALA A 17 7.08 -35.91 9.47
N ASP A 18 7.84 -34.81 9.45
CA ASP A 18 8.01 -33.90 10.59
C ASP A 18 6.68 -33.28 11.02
N ILE A 19 5.95 -32.67 10.09
CA ILE A 19 4.65 -32.07 10.39
C ILE A 19 3.66 -33.14 10.88
N GLY A 20 3.71 -34.35 10.31
CA GLY A 20 2.90 -35.48 10.76
C GLY A 20 3.17 -35.91 12.20
N ARG A 21 4.42 -35.79 12.68
CA ARG A 21 4.75 -35.98 14.10
C ARG A 21 4.19 -34.84 14.95
N THR A 22 4.37 -33.60 14.51
CA THR A 22 3.92 -32.39 15.22
C THR A 22 2.40 -32.36 15.38
N LEU A 23 1.63 -32.82 14.38
CA LEU A 23 0.17 -32.84 14.44
C LEU A 23 -0.40 -33.77 15.52
N LYS A 24 0.40 -34.71 16.03
CA LYS A 24 0.03 -35.68 17.10
C LYS A 24 0.27 -35.13 18.51
N ILE A 25 0.88 -33.96 18.65
CA ILE A 25 1.14 -33.34 19.96
C ILE A 25 -0.19 -32.96 20.62
N GLU A 26 -0.30 -33.24 21.93
CA GLU A 26 -1.41 -32.84 22.78
C GLU A 26 -0.95 -31.81 23.82
N PRO A 27 -1.69 -30.71 24.03
CA PRO A 27 -2.93 -30.33 23.34
C PRO A 27 -2.72 -30.00 21.85
N LYS A 28 -3.79 -30.12 21.05
CA LYS A 28 -3.72 -29.91 19.59
C LYS A 28 -3.19 -28.51 19.27
N LEU A 29 -2.05 -28.45 18.61
CA LEU A 29 -1.46 -27.21 18.11
C LEU A 29 -2.38 -26.51 17.09
N THR A 30 -2.46 -25.19 17.19
CA THR A 30 -3.17 -24.29 16.27
C THR A 30 -2.25 -23.75 15.17
N GLU A 31 -0.94 -23.84 15.36
CA GLU A 31 0.06 -23.29 14.46
C GLU A 31 1.35 -24.11 14.49
N ILE A 32 1.94 -24.33 13.31
CA ILE A 32 3.15 -25.13 13.11
C ILE A 32 4.10 -24.35 12.20
N TYR A 33 5.31 -24.13 12.68
CA TYR A 33 6.41 -23.57 11.90
C TYR A 33 7.50 -24.62 11.71
N LEU A 34 7.87 -24.85 10.45
CA LEU A 34 9.02 -25.65 10.08
C LEU A 34 10.01 -24.74 9.34
N PHE A 35 11.25 -24.72 9.81
CA PHE A 35 12.33 -23.91 9.23
C PHE A 35 13.41 -24.80 8.64
N THR A 36 14.00 -24.35 7.54
CA THR A 36 15.20 -24.96 6.96
C THR A 36 16.26 -23.90 6.70
N THR A 37 17.53 -24.30 6.79
CA THR A 37 18.67 -23.44 6.42
C THR A 37 18.84 -23.32 4.90
N ALA A 38 18.07 -24.09 4.11
CA ALA A 38 18.02 -23.94 2.66
C ALA A 38 17.22 -22.70 2.23
N PRO A 39 17.46 -22.16 1.02
CA PRO A 39 16.62 -21.12 0.42
C PRO A 39 15.14 -21.52 0.33
N ASP A 40 14.27 -20.51 0.20
CA ASP A 40 12.83 -20.72 0.02
C ASP A 40 12.52 -21.69 -1.13
N ASP A 41 11.49 -22.53 -0.95
CA ASP A 41 11.11 -23.56 -1.92
C ASP A 41 9.59 -23.57 -2.14
N LEU A 42 9.18 -23.34 -3.39
CA LEU A 42 7.77 -23.31 -3.77
C LEU A 42 7.08 -24.67 -3.57
N THR A 43 7.82 -25.77 -3.67
CA THR A 43 7.24 -27.11 -3.45
C THR A 43 6.86 -27.32 -1.99
N LEU A 44 7.65 -26.78 -1.06
CA LEU A 44 7.35 -26.80 0.37
C LEU A 44 6.22 -25.82 0.73
N ASP A 45 6.17 -24.65 0.10
CA ASP A 45 5.04 -23.71 0.27
C ASP A 45 3.71 -24.37 -0.17
N LYS A 46 3.72 -25.14 -1.27
CA LYS A 46 2.54 -25.92 -1.72
C LYS A 46 2.17 -27.01 -0.73
N LEU A 47 3.14 -27.79 -0.23
CA LEU A 47 2.92 -28.81 0.80
C LEU A 47 2.23 -28.21 2.04
N ALA A 48 2.66 -27.03 2.49
CA ALA A 48 2.05 -26.35 3.63
C ALA A 48 0.58 -25.96 3.37
N ILE A 49 0.20 -25.62 2.14
CA ILE A 49 -1.20 -25.36 1.76
C ILE A 49 -1.99 -26.67 1.77
N GLU A 50 -1.47 -27.74 1.16
CA GLU A 50 -2.11 -29.05 1.10
C GLU A 50 -2.41 -29.58 2.50
N ILE A 51 -1.43 -29.57 3.41
CA ILE A 51 -1.62 -30.05 4.78
C ILE A 51 -2.69 -29.22 5.51
N ARG A 52 -2.74 -27.90 5.30
CA ARG A 52 -3.80 -27.06 5.90
C ARG A 52 -5.18 -27.45 5.41
N GLN A 53 -5.33 -27.73 4.12
CA GLN A 53 -6.58 -28.20 3.53
C GLN A 53 -6.97 -29.58 4.06
N GLU A 54 -6.00 -30.51 4.13
CA GLU A 54 -6.20 -31.84 4.71
C GLU A 54 -6.71 -31.74 6.16
N GLN A 55 -6.11 -30.89 6.99
CA GLN A 55 -6.54 -30.69 8.38
C GLN A 55 -7.89 -29.97 8.50
N ALA A 56 -8.16 -29.00 7.63
CA ALA A 56 -9.46 -28.34 7.58
C ALA A 56 -10.59 -29.32 7.25
N ASN A 57 -10.36 -30.26 6.34
CA ASN A 57 -11.31 -31.33 6.01
C ASN A 57 -11.56 -32.29 7.19
N LEU A 58 -10.60 -32.40 8.12
CA LEU A 58 -10.74 -33.15 9.37
C LEU A 58 -11.35 -32.29 10.50
N GLY A 59 -11.85 -31.10 10.19
CA GLY A 59 -12.45 -30.18 11.16
C GLY A 59 -11.45 -29.45 12.06
N ARG A 60 -10.15 -29.44 11.69
CA ARG A 60 -9.09 -28.77 12.45
C ARG A 60 -8.59 -27.54 11.70
N ALA A 61 -8.74 -26.37 12.31
CA ALA A 61 -8.08 -25.15 11.86
C ALA A 61 -6.65 -25.10 12.44
N VAL A 62 -5.66 -25.47 11.64
CA VAL A 62 -4.24 -25.35 11.97
C VAL A 62 -3.53 -24.55 10.90
N GLN A 63 -2.66 -23.62 11.30
CA GLN A 63 -1.76 -22.93 10.38
C GLN A 63 -0.47 -23.71 10.25
N VAL A 64 0.02 -23.86 9.02
CA VAL A 64 1.28 -24.54 8.71
C VAL A 64 2.11 -23.64 7.84
N HIS A 65 3.35 -23.42 8.26
CA HIS A 65 4.32 -22.57 7.62
C HIS A 65 5.62 -23.35 7.45
N ILE A 66 6.12 -23.43 6.21
CA ILE A 66 7.43 -23.99 5.91
C ILE A 66 8.27 -22.89 5.29
N TRP A 67 9.30 -22.42 6.00
CA TRP A 67 10.11 -21.28 5.57
C TRP A 67 11.56 -21.71 5.32
N GLY A 68 12.11 -21.22 4.20
CA GLY A 68 13.55 -21.24 4.00
C GLY A 68 14.24 -20.11 4.77
N LEU A 69 15.57 -20.14 4.72
CA LEU A 69 16.42 -19.18 5.41
C LEU A 69 16.13 -17.73 4.97
N ASP A 70 15.85 -17.51 3.68
CA ASP A 70 15.61 -16.17 3.15
C ASP A 70 14.35 -15.54 3.74
N LYS A 71 13.23 -16.29 3.80
CA LYS A 71 11.97 -15.82 4.39
C LYS A 71 12.13 -15.61 5.90
N LEU A 72 12.84 -16.51 6.58
CA LEU A 72 13.11 -16.36 8.02
C LEU A 72 13.92 -15.09 8.31
N GLN A 73 15.02 -14.87 7.59
CA GLN A 73 15.85 -13.67 7.76
C GLN A 73 15.08 -12.38 7.46
N ARG A 74 14.30 -12.35 6.37
CA ARG A 74 13.42 -11.22 6.07
C ARG A 74 12.44 -10.97 7.21
N ARG A 75 11.88 -12.03 7.81
CA ARG A 75 10.93 -11.90 8.91
C ARG A 75 11.58 -11.37 10.19
N ILE A 76 12.77 -11.86 10.55
CA ILE A 76 13.54 -11.38 11.71
C ILE A 76 13.80 -9.88 11.58
N ARG A 77 14.27 -9.42 10.41
CA ARG A 77 14.58 -8.00 10.15
C ARG A 77 13.38 -7.05 10.26
N LEU A 78 12.14 -7.56 10.17
CA LEU A 78 10.93 -6.74 10.31
C LEU A 78 10.56 -6.44 11.77
N TYR A 79 11.13 -7.15 12.74
CA TYR A 79 10.79 -7.02 14.14
C TYR A 79 12.03 -6.74 14.98
N ALA A 80 12.09 -5.56 15.60
CA ALA A 80 13.23 -5.14 16.42
C ALA A 80 13.55 -6.15 17.54
N ASP A 81 12.52 -6.68 18.21
CA ASP A 81 12.68 -7.71 19.23
C ASP A 81 13.31 -9.00 18.69
N ALA A 82 12.94 -9.39 17.47
CA ALA A 82 13.52 -10.56 16.83
C ALA A 82 14.98 -10.30 16.42
N VAL A 83 15.28 -9.13 15.87
CA VAL A 83 16.67 -8.74 15.57
C VAL A 83 17.51 -8.83 16.85
N ARG A 84 17.06 -8.24 17.95
CA ARG A 84 17.74 -8.29 19.25
C ARG A 84 17.95 -9.72 19.79
N ALA A 85 16.98 -10.60 19.59
CA ALA A 85 17.08 -11.98 20.07
C ALA A 85 18.00 -12.86 19.21
N PHE A 86 18.15 -12.55 17.92
CA PHE A 86 18.90 -13.35 16.95
C PHE A 86 20.27 -12.78 16.57
N ASP A 87 20.55 -11.51 16.87
CA ASP A 87 21.83 -10.87 16.61
C ASP A 87 22.76 -11.03 17.84
N PRO A 88 23.84 -11.83 17.74
CA PRO A 88 24.76 -12.07 18.85
C PRO A 88 25.59 -10.83 19.21
N ASP A 89 25.71 -9.86 18.31
CA ASP A 89 26.43 -8.61 18.51
C ASP A 89 25.51 -7.47 18.97
N TYR A 90 24.22 -7.78 19.21
CA TYR A 90 23.25 -6.80 19.63
C TYR A 90 23.56 -6.27 21.03
N SER A 91 23.79 -4.96 21.14
CA SER A 91 24.13 -4.27 22.38
C SER A 91 23.08 -3.20 22.72
N ALA A 92 23.05 -2.72 23.95
CA ALA A 92 22.15 -1.63 24.37
C ALA A 92 22.32 -0.35 23.52
N SER A 93 23.52 -0.10 22.98
CA SER A 93 23.80 1.02 22.06
C SER A 93 23.13 0.84 20.70
N THR A 94 22.88 -0.40 20.29
CA THR A 94 22.14 -0.74 19.06
C THR A 94 20.65 -0.44 19.21
N ASP A 95 20.08 -0.65 20.41
CA ASP A 95 18.68 -0.29 20.74
C ASP A 95 18.44 1.21 20.54
N GLU A 96 19.34 2.06 21.06
CA GLU A 96 19.20 3.53 20.98
C GLU A 96 19.27 4.03 19.53
N LEU A 97 20.17 3.48 18.71
CA LEU A 97 20.28 3.83 17.29
C LEU A 97 19.05 3.40 16.46
N ILE A 98 18.46 2.24 16.77
CA ILE A 98 17.24 1.77 16.10
C ILE A 98 16.04 2.61 16.50
N GLU A 99 15.92 3.00 17.78
CA GLU A 99 14.85 3.87 18.25
C GLU A 99 14.90 5.25 17.58
N LEU A 100 16.10 5.86 17.55
CA LEU A 100 16.34 7.12 16.82
C LEU A 100 16.02 6.97 15.32
N GLY A 101 16.32 5.83 14.72
CA GLY A 101 15.96 5.54 13.33
C GLY A 101 14.45 5.47 13.10
N ARG A 102 13.69 4.92 14.05
CA ARG A 102 12.23 4.82 13.99
C ARG A 102 11.56 6.18 14.16
N GLU A 103 12.01 6.97 15.13
CA GLU A 103 11.52 8.33 15.36
C GLU A 103 11.70 9.20 14.12
N ASN A 104 12.89 9.17 13.51
CA ASN A 104 13.15 9.92 12.27
C ASN A 104 12.25 9.49 11.10
N LEU A 105 11.92 8.20 11.00
CA LEU A 105 11.03 7.70 9.96
C LEU A 105 9.59 8.16 10.17
N GLU A 106 9.14 8.21 11.43
CA GLU A 106 7.81 8.68 11.82
C GLU A 106 7.66 10.18 11.55
N VAL A 107 8.63 10.99 11.98
CA VAL A 107 8.70 12.42 11.66
C VAL A 107 8.72 12.65 10.14
N GLY A 108 9.48 11.83 9.39
CA GLY A 108 9.52 11.88 7.93
C GLY A 108 8.16 11.58 7.27
N ARG A 109 7.39 10.64 7.81
CA ARG A 109 6.03 10.31 7.33
C ARG A 109 5.03 11.42 7.64
N GLU A 110 5.10 11.99 8.84
CA GLU A 110 4.25 13.11 9.24
C GLU A 110 4.51 14.32 8.34
N THR A 111 5.78 14.65 8.14
CA THR A 111 6.22 15.73 7.25
C THR A 111 5.72 15.50 5.82
N ALA A 112 5.84 14.27 5.29
CA ALA A 112 5.34 13.95 3.94
C ALA A 112 3.81 14.07 3.83
N ALA A 113 3.07 13.67 4.86
CA ALA A 113 1.62 13.80 4.92
C ALA A 113 1.20 15.28 4.97
N GLU A 114 1.90 16.11 5.73
CA GLU A 114 1.68 17.56 5.78
C GLU A 114 1.92 18.21 4.41
N PHE A 115 3.02 17.89 3.75
CA PHE A 115 3.30 18.37 2.38
C PHE A 115 2.24 17.91 1.36
N ALA A 116 1.73 16.68 1.49
CA ALA A 116 0.65 16.19 0.65
C ALA A 116 -0.66 16.95 0.88
N ALA A 117 -1.00 17.26 2.14
CA ALA A 117 -2.18 18.03 2.50
C ALA A 117 -2.10 19.48 1.98
N VAL A 118 -0.95 20.14 2.12
CA VAL A 118 -0.71 21.49 1.57
C VAL A 118 -0.87 21.49 0.05
N ARG A 119 -0.32 20.49 -0.64
CA ARG A 119 -0.45 20.35 -2.10
C ARG A 119 -1.90 20.14 -2.54
N ALA A 120 -2.66 19.31 -1.82
CA ALA A 120 -4.08 19.11 -2.08
C ALA A 120 -4.88 20.41 -1.89
N GLY A 121 -4.60 21.18 -0.84
CA GLY A 121 -5.19 22.50 -0.60
C GLY A 121 -4.90 23.49 -1.72
N GLN A 122 -3.67 23.52 -2.24
CA GLN A 122 -3.32 24.36 -3.40
C GLN A 122 -4.10 23.98 -4.66
N GLN A 123 -4.33 22.69 -4.92
CA GLN A 123 -5.11 22.24 -6.07
C GLN A 123 -6.58 22.67 -5.97
N VAL A 124 -7.18 22.56 -4.79
CA VAL A 124 -8.55 23.04 -4.54
C VAL A 124 -8.64 24.56 -4.75
N MET A 125 -7.67 25.32 -4.23
CA MET A 125 -7.63 26.77 -4.41
C MET A 125 -7.48 27.16 -5.88
N ALA A 126 -6.61 26.47 -6.63
CA ALA A 126 -6.45 26.70 -8.07
C ALA A 126 -7.75 26.44 -8.83
N GLY A 127 -8.45 25.33 -8.53
CA GLY A 127 -9.75 25.02 -9.13
C GLY A 127 -10.82 26.07 -8.82
N ASN A 128 -10.86 26.57 -7.59
CA ASN A 128 -11.79 27.63 -7.19
C ASN A 128 -11.51 28.94 -7.94
N VAL A 129 -10.24 29.30 -8.13
CA VAL A 129 -9.84 30.47 -8.91
C VAL A 129 -10.28 30.33 -10.38
N GLU A 130 -10.10 29.15 -10.98
CA GLU A 130 -10.56 28.89 -12.35
C GLU A 130 -12.08 29.03 -12.49
N GLN A 131 -12.85 28.51 -11.52
CA GLN A 131 -14.31 28.63 -11.51
C GLN A 131 -14.76 30.09 -11.38
N ILE A 132 -14.14 30.87 -10.48
CA ILE A 132 -14.43 32.30 -10.33
C ILE A 132 -14.13 33.05 -11.64
N LEU A 133 -13.00 32.78 -12.27
CA LEU A 133 -12.65 33.39 -13.56
C LEU A 133 -13.64 33.01 -14.67
N ALA A 134 -14.14 31.78 -14.69
CA ALA A 134 -15.15 31.35 -15.65
C ALA A 134 -16.49 32.08 -15.46
N ILE A 135 -16.91 32.30 -14.21
CA ILE A 135 -18.12 33.06 -13.87
C ILE A 135 -17.96 34.53 -14.27
N VAL A 136 -16.84 35.16 -13.93
CA VAL A 136 -16.58 36.57 -14.30
C VAL A 136 -16.65 36.76 -15.83
N ARG A 137 -16.05 35.83 -16.60
CA ARG A 137 -16.08 35.86 -18.08
C ARG A 137 -17.47 35.57 -18.67
N SER A 138 -18.34 34.84 -17.98
CA SER A 138 -19.70 34.56 -18.48
C SER A 138 -20.64 35.75 -18.23
N VAL A 139 -20.49 36.42 -17.08
CA VAL A 139 -21.23 37.65 -16.74
C VAL A 139 -20.89 38.77 -17.72
N ASP A 140 -19.61 38.96 -18.04
CA ASP A 140 -19.17 39.99 -18.99
C ASP A 140 -19.77 39.77 -20.40
N ARG A 141 -19.74 38.52 -20.89
CA ARG A 141 -20.38 38.14 -22.17
C ARG A 141 -21.91 38.30 -22.15
N GLY A 142 -22.56 37.95 -21.05
CA GLY A 142 -24.01 38.09 -20.89
C GLY A 142 -24.45 39.55 -20.92
N SER A 143 -23.67 40.44 -20.29
CA SER A 143 -23.94 41.88 -20.28
C SER A 143 -23.75 42.50 -21.67
N GLY A 144 -22.70 42.11 -22.41
CA GLY A 144 -22.48 42.57 -23.78
C GLY A 144 -23.60 42.15 -24.75
N ALA A 145 -24.06 40.90 -24.66
CA ALA A 145 -25.15 40.39 -25.49
C ALA A 145 -26.51 41.03 -25.18
N ALA A 146 -26.76 41.39 -23.91
CA ALA A 146 -27.97 42.09 -23.49
C ALA A 146 -28.01 43.53 -24.03
N LEU A 147 -26.89 44.26 -23.96
CA LEU A 147 -26.76 45.62 -24.50
C LEU A 147 -26.97 45.66 -26.02
N ASP A 148 -26.37 44.72 -26.75
CA ASP A 148 -26.46 44.63 -28.20
C ASP A 148 -27.90 44.32 -28.69
N ARG A 149 -28.68 43.57 -27.90
CA ARG A 149 -30.11 43.33 -28.18
C ARG A 149 -30.96 44.58 -27.99
N VAL A 150 -30.71 45.37 -26.95
CA VAL A 150 -31.45 46.62 -26.69
C VAL A 150 -31.21 47.61 -27.83
N ILE A 151 -29.95 47.78 -28.25
CA ILE A 151 -29.58 48.71 -29.34
C ILE A 151 -30.26 48.32 -30.67
N ARG A 152 -30.34 47.03 -31.01
CA ARG A 152 -30.98 46.56 -32.25
C ARG A 152 -32.51 46.56 -32.22
N SER A 153 -33.12 46.55 -31.02
CA SER A 153 -34.58 46.48 -30.86
C SER A 153 -35.29 47.84 -30.91
N SER A 154 -34.55 48.94 -30.95
CA SER A 154 -35.11 50.28 -31.11
C SER A 154 -35.16 50.66 -32.60
N PRO A 155 -36.34 50.69 -33.26
CA PRO A 155 -36.46 51.25 -34.59
C PRO A 155 -36.23 52.76 -34.54
N ILE A 156 -35.26 53.25 -35.31
CA ILE A 156 -35.13 54.69 -35.59
C ILE A 156 -36.37 55.08 -36.41
N PRO A 157 -37.26 55.97 -35.92
CA PRO A 157 -38.41 56.40 -36.70
C PRO A 157 -37.92 57.13 -37.97
N PRO A 158 -38.56 56.93 -39.14
CA PRO A 158 -38.15 57.60 -40.36
C PRO A 158 -38.35 59.11 -40.21
N LEU A 159 -37.32 59.86 -40.57
CA LEU A 159 -37.35 61.32 -40.66
C LEU A 159 -38.49 61.73 -41.62
N SER A 160 -39.44 62.52 -41.13
CA SER A 160 -40.53 63.05 -41.94
C SER A 160 -39.96 63.95 -43.06
N PRO A 161 -40.49 63.89 -44.30
CA PRO A 161 -39.98 64.73 -45.37
C PRO A 161 -40.30 66.21 -45.08
N THR A 162 -39.27 67.04 -45.04
CA THR A 162 -39.40 68.50 -44.99
C THR A 162 -40.01 69.03 -46.30
N PRO A 163 -40.92 70.02 -46.24
CA PRO A 163 -41.59 70.56 -47.42
C PRO A 163 -40.63 71.37 -48.30
N SER A 164 -40.75 71.20 -49.61
CA SER A 164 -40.02 71.96 -50.62
C SER A 164 -40.40 73.45 -50.62
N SER A 165 -39.40 74.31 -50.72
CA SER A 165 -39.51 75.69 -51.23
C SER A 165 -38.25 76.01 -52.01
#